data_AF-A0A1Z5H6A1-F1
#
_entry.id   AF-A0A1Z5H6A1-F1
#
_cell.length_a   1.000
_cell.length_b   1.000
_cell.length_c   1.000
_cell.angle_alpha   90.00
_cell.angle_beta   90.00
_cell.angle_gamma   90.00
#
_symmetry.space_group_name_H-M   'P 1'
#
loop_
_entity.id
_entity.type
_entity.pdbx_description
1 polymer ?
#
loop_
_entity_poly.entity_id
_entity_poly.type
_entity_poly.pdbx_seq_one_letter_code
_entity_poly.pdbx_strand_id
1 'polypeptide(L)'
;MKLTTTQENILNAASNRSSGNIEPLPDNINAGIKPRVINGLLTRQLIEQSGDTYIISPAGYTAIGKQPIAKKSPHRKGTKQAAMIEMMRRPDGASIEEICAQTGWQKHTVRGVFSNTLKKRLGLTITSHKDEDAPRRYQIV
;
A
#
# COMPACT_ATOMS: atom_id res chain seq x y z
N MET A 1 -17.79 0.85 25.68
CA MET A 1 -19.02 1.37 25.02
C MET A 1 -19.44 0.36 23.97
N LYS A 2 -20.73 -0.01 23.87
CA LYS A 2 -21.21 -1.02 22.91
C LYS A 2 -21.38 -0.40 21.52
N LEU A 3 -20.98 -1.11 20.46
CA LEU A 3 -21.28 -0.72 19.08
C LEU A 3 -22.80 -0.77 18.86
N THR A 4 -23.33 0.13 18.03
CA THR A 4 -24.71 -0.01 17.57
C THR A 4 -24.78 -1.08 16.48
N THR A 5 -25.94 -1.72 16.31
CA THR A 5 -26.15 -2.75 15.27
C THR A 5 -25.76 -2.25 13.88
N THR A 6 -26.08 -0.99 13.56
CA THR A 6 -25.69 -0.37 12.29
C THR A 6 -24.18 -0.25 12.13
N GLN A 7 -23.46 0.18 13.19
CA GLN A 7 -21.99 0.27 13.15
C GLN A 7 -21.35 -1.11 13.02
N GLU A 8 -21.85 -2.10 13.75
CA GLU A 8 -21.39 -3.47 13.67
C GLU A 8 -21.61 -4.07 12.28
N ASN A 9 -22.76 -3.82 11.65
CA ASN A 9 -23.05 -4.26 10.28
C ASN A 9 -22.10 -3.62 9.26
N ILE A 10 -21.81 -2.32 9.38
CA ILE A 10 -20.87 -1.63 8.49
C ILE A 10 -19.46 -2.23 8.61
N LEU A 11 -18.98 -2.41 9.84
CA LEU A 11 -17.64 -2.96 10.08
C LEU A 11 -17.55 -4.41 9.63
N ASN A 12 -18.59 -5.23 9.87
CA ASN A 12 -18.66 -6.59 9.37
C ASN A 12 -18.64 -6.65 7.84
N ALA A 13 -19.42 -5.81 7.16
CA ALA A 13 -19.42 -5.73 5.70
C ALA A 13 -18.04 -5.31 5.16
N ALA A 14 -17.43 -4.28 5.77
CA ALA A 14 -16.09 -3.81 5.42
C ALA A 14 -15.02 -4.89 5.59
N SER A 15 -15.09 -5.67 6.68
CA SER A 15 -14.11 -6.70 7.02
C SER A 15 -14.03 -7.85 6.00
N ASN A 16 -15.13 -8.12 5.30
CA ASN A 16 -15.21 -9.16 4.27
C ASN A 16 -14.70 -8.68 2.89
N ARG A 17 -14.42 -7.37 2.74
CA ARG A 17 -13.91 -6.78 1.50
C ARG A 17 -12.38 -6.75 1.55
N SER A 18 -11.72 -7.14 0.46
CA SER A 18 -10.25 -7.17 0.36
C SER A 18 -9.60 -5.79 0.58
N SER A 19 -10.30 -4.71 0.23
CA SER A 19 -9.86 -3.33 0.45
C SER A 19 -10.12 -2.82 1.86
N GLY A 20 -11.02 -3.46 2.61
CA GLY A 20 -11.55 -2.94 3.88
C GLY A 20 -12.47 -1.73 3.73
N ASN A 21 -12.91 -1.38 2.52
CA ASN A 21 -13.76 -0.20 2.29
C ASN A 21 -15.11 -0.37 3.01
N ILE A 22 -15.59 0.67 3.70
CA ILE A 22 -16.89 0.66 4.37
C ILE A 22 -18.06 0.79 3.39
N GLU A 23 -17.81 1.25 2.18
CA GLU A 23 -18.82 1.40 1.13
C GLU A 23 -19.00 0.12 0.27
N PRO A 24 -20.23 -0.15 -0.22
CA PRO A 24 -21.47 0.61 0.03
C PRO A 24 -21.96 0.48 1.47
N LEU A 25 -22.57 1.56 1.97
CA LEU A 25 -23.26 1.60 3.25
C LEU A 25 -24.65 0.96 3.10
N PRO A 26 -25.22 0.39 4.18
CA PRO A 26 -26.56 -0.18 4.12
C PRO A 26 -27.63 0.88 3.86
N ASP A 27 -28.74 0.47 3.25
CA ASP A 27 -29.80 1.35 2.70
C ASP A 27 -30.45 2.27 3.73
N ASN A 28 -30.38 1.91 5.01
CA ASN A 28 -30.85 2.73 6.11
C ASN A 28 -29.99 3.98 6.37
N ILE A 29 -28.86 4.14 5.66
CA ILE A 29 -27.99 5.31 5.72
C ILE A 29 -28.08 6.12 4.43
N ASN A 30 -28.92 7.15 4.47
CA ASN A 30 -29.01 8.14 3.40
C ASN A 30 -27.87 9.17 3.45
N ALA A 31 -27.80 10.03 2.42
CA ALA A 31 -26.76 11.06 2.27
C ALA A 31 -26.66 12.03 3.46
N GLY A 32 -27.77 12.32 4.16
CA GLY A 32 -27.76 13.20 5.34
C GLY A 32 -27.24 12.51 6.62
N ILE A 33 -27.40 11.19 6.73
CA ILE A 33 -26.97 10.41 7.89
C ILE A 33 -25.51 9.95 7.74
N LYS A 34 -25.06 9.69 6.50
CA LYS A 34 -23.72 9.18 6.19
C LYS A 34 -22.59 9.95 6.89
N PRO A 35 -22.50 11.29 6.83
CA PRO A 35 -21.42 12.03 7.50
C PRO A 35 -21.40 11.84 9.01
N ARG A 36 -22.57 11.74 9.65
CA ARG A 36 -22.68 11.54 11.11
C ARG A 36 -22.17 10.17 11.53
N VAL A 37 -22.52 9.13 10.76
CA VAL A 37 -22.06 7.76 11.02
C VAL A 37 -20.55 7.64 10.81
N ILE A 38 -20.03 8.18 9.71
CA ILE A 38 -18.59 8.19 9.42
C ILE A 38 -17.83 8.93 10.51
N ASN A 39 -18.25 10.14 10.88
CA ASN A 39 -17.59 10.92 11.93
C ASN A 39 -17.62 10.16 13.27
N GLY A 40 -18.74 9.54 13.63
CA GLY A 40 -18.83 8.71 14.84
C GLY A 40 -17.89 7.51 14.84
N LEU A 41 -17.66 6.88 13.70
CA LEU A 41 -16.70 5.77 13.55
C LEU A 41 -15.24 6.27 13.58
N LEU A 42 -14.95 7.43 12.97
CA LEU A 42 -13.63 8.08 12.98
C LEU A 42 -13.22 8.53 14.38
N THR A 43 -14.11 9.20 15.13
CA THR A 43 -13.85 9.63 16.51
C THR A 43 -13.51 8.44 17.42
N ARG A 44 -14.08 7.28 17.12
CA ARG A 44 -13.80 6.02 17.82
C ARG A 44 -12.61 5.25 17.25
N GLN A 45 -11.95 5.79 16.23
CA GLN A 45 -10.83 5.19 15.51
C GLN A 45 -11.15 3.81 14.92
N LEU A 46 -12.42 3.50 14.66
CA LEU A 46 -12.85 2.20 14.12
C LEU A 46 -12.66 2.13 12.60
N ILE A 47 -12.57 3.28 11.96
CA ILE A 47 -12.27 3.44 10.54
C ILE A 47 -11.17 4.49 10.38
N GLU A 48 -10.49 4.47 9.24
CA GLU A 48 -9.48 5.44 8.85
C GLU A 48 -9.77 5.95 7.43
N GLN A 49 -9.34 7.18 7.14
CA GLN A 49 -9.47 7.75 5.80
C GLN A 49 -8.32 7.26 4.91
N SER A 50 -8.64 6.80 3.70
CA SER A 50 -7.70 6.37 2.68
C SER A 50 -8.05 7.01 1.34
N GLY A 51 -7.46 8.18 1.07
CA GLY A 51 -7.84 9.03 -0.06
C GLY A 51 -9.27 9.53 0.09
N ASP A 52 -10.10 9.28 -0.92
CA ASP A 52 -11.52 9.67 -0.97
C ASP A 52 -12.46 8.63 -0.34
N THR A 53 -11.91 7.55 0.22
CA THR A 53 -12.69 6.46 0.81
C THR A 53 -12.37 6.28 2.29
N TYR A 54 -13.26 5.57 2.98
CA TYR A 54 -13.07 5.17 4.36
C TYR A 54 -12.96 3.66 4.45
N ILE A 55 -12.04 3.20 5.28
CA ILE A 55 -11.69 1.80 5.42
C ILE A 55 -11.67 1.41 6.90
N ILE A 56 -12.00 0.16 7.21
CA ILE A 56 -11.93 -0.35 8.58
C ILE A 56 -10.49 -0.32 9.09
N SER A 57 -10.30 0.22 10.30
CA SER A 57 -9.00 0.30 10.97
C SER A 57 -8.71 -1.01 11.73
N PRO A 58 -7.46 -1.25 12.19
CA PRO A 58 -7.16 -2.38 13.07
C PRO A 58 -8.05 -2.43 14.32
N ALA A 59 -8.35 -1.28 14.93
CA ALA A 59 -9.23 -1.21 16.09
C ALA A 59 -10.68 -1.60 15.72
N GLY A 60 -11.15 -1.23 14.52
CA GLY A 60 -12.43 -1.64 13.98
C GLY A 60 -12.56 -3.15 13.83
N TYR A 61 -11.52 -3.82 13.31
CA TYR A 61 -11.48 -5.29 13.23
C TYR A 61 -11.57 -5.93 14.62
N THR A 62 -10.77 -5.46 15.58
CA THR A 62 -10.80 -5.95 16.96
C THR A 62 -12.17 -5.75 17.59
N ALA A 63 -12.83 -4.62 17.33
CA ALA A 63 -14.15 -4.30 17.87
C ALA A 63 -15.27 -5.24 17.38
N ILE A 64 -15.10 -5.90 16.23
CA ILE A 64 -16.01 -6.93 15.72
C ILE A 64 -15.47 -8.36 15.90
N GLY A 65 -14.41 -8.54 16.70
CA GLY A 65 -13.81 -9.84 16.97
C GLY A 65 -13.11 -10.47 15.76
N LYS A 66 -12.75 -9.67 14.75
CA LYS A 66 -12.00 -10.13 13.57
C LYS A 66 -10.57 -9.62 13.61
N GLN A 67 -9.70 -10.25 12.83
CA GLN A 67 -8.35 -9.75 12.59
C GLN A 67 -8.30 -9.08 11.22
N PRO A 68 -7.52 -7.98 11.07
CA PRO A 68 -7.30 -7.38 9.77
C PRO A 68 -6.72 -8.44 8.83
N ILE A 69 -7.33 -8.61 7.66
CA ILE A 69 -6.66 -9.34 6.58
C ILE A 69 -5.44 -8.50 6.25
N ALA A 70 -4.26 -8.94 6.71
CA ALA A 70 -3.04 -8.14 6.69
C ALA A 70 -2.84 -7.54 5.29
N LYS A 71 -3.12 -6.22 5.16
CA LYS A 71 -2.78 -5.46 3.97
C LYS A 71 -1.32 -5.74 3.69
N LYS A 72 -1.01 -6.21 2.48
CA LYS A 72 0.38 -6.38 2.07
C LYS A 72 1.03 -4.99 2.07
N SER A 73 1.61 -4.60 3.20
CA SER A 73 2.44 -3.40 3.26
C SER A 73 3.45 -3.45 2.11
N PRO A 74 3.69 -2.32 1.41
CA PRO A 74 4.63 -2.28 0.29
C PRO A 74 6.08 -2.57 0.71
N HIS A 75 6.32 -2.75 2.01
CA HIS A 75 7.60 -3.14 2.60
C HIS A 75 7.79 -4.65 2.79
N ARG A 76 6.93 -5.53 2.23
CA ARG A 76 7.22 -6.96 2.26
C ARG A 76 8.56 -7.24 1.55
N LYS A 77 9.58 -7.62 2.33
CA LYS A 77 10.69 -8.45 1.84
C LYS A 77 10.06 -9.58 1.00
N GLY A 78 10.41 -9.65 -0.29
CA GLY A 78 9.82 -10.57 -1.26
C GLY A 78 8.98 -9.95 -2.38
N THR A 79 8.79 -8.62 -2.44
CA THR A 79 8.26 -7.98 -3.67
C THR A 79 9.38 -7.78 -4.69
N LYS A 80 9.06 -7.84 -5.99
CA LYS A 80 10.02 -7.57 -7.09
C LYS A 80 10.68 -6.19 -6.95
N GLN A 81 9.94 -5.21 -6.42
CA GLN A 81 10.47 -3.88 -6.10
C GLN A 81 11.50 -3.93 -4.96
N ALA A 82 11.22 -4.65 -3.87
CA ALA A 82 12.17 -4.81 -2.76
C ALA A 82 13.45 -5.51 -3.22
N ALA A 83 13.34 -6.57 -4.03
CA ALA A 83 14.48 -7.26 -4.62
C ALA A 83 15.33 -6.30 -5.49
N MET A 84 14.71 -5.48 -6.33
CA MET A 84 15.42 -4.47 -7.13
C MET A 84 16.14 -3.44 -6.26
N ILE A 85 15.49 -2.91 -5.22
CA ILE A 85 16.09 -1.95 -4.29
C ILE A 85 17.30 -2.56 -3.59
N GLU A 86 17.20 -3.81 -3.14
CA GLU A 86 18.30 -4.53 -2.49
C GLU A 86 19.50 -4.70 -3.44
N MET A 87 19.26 -5.07 -4.71
CA MET A 87 20.34 -5.14 -5.70
C MET A 87 20.99 -3.78 -5.96
N MET A 88 20.22 -2.70 -6.03
CA MET A 88 20.75 -1.35 -6.24
C MET A 88 21.42 -0.75 -4.99
N ARG A 89 21.15 -1.28 -3.79
CA ARG A 89 21.84 -0.88 -2.55
C ARG A 89 23.21 -1.56 -2.40
N ARG A 90 23.54 -2.55 -3.24
CA ARG A 90 24.87 -3.15 -3.25
C ARG A 90 25.91 -2.11 -3.64
N PRO A 91 27.17 -2.24 -3.17
CA PRO A 91 28.27 -1.36 -3.58
C PRO A 91 28.44 -1.29 -5.10
N ASP A 92 28.28 -2.43 -5.78
CA ASP A 92 28.40 -2.53 -7.25
C ASP A 92 27.15 -2.05 -8.01
N GLY A 93 26.07 -1.72 -7.30
CA GLY A 93 24.77 -1.45 -7.87
C GLY A 93 24.22 -2.61 -8.71
N ALA A 94 23.30 -2.31 -9.62
CA ALA A 94 22.72 -3.29 -10.53
C ALA A 94 22.49 -2.72 -11.92
N SER A 95 22.71 -3.54 -12.96
CA SER A 95 22.34 -3.18 -14.32
C SER A 95 20.84 -3.38 -14.56
N ILE A 96 20.29 -2.72 -15.59
CA ILE A 96 18.89 -2.94 -15.97
C ILE A 96 18.65 -4.41 -16.35
N GLU A 97 19.65 -5.07 -16.94
CA GLU A 97 19.52 -6.45 -17.41
C GLU A 97 19.49 -7.44 -16.25
N GLU A 98 20.31 -7.22 -15.22
CA GLU A 98 20.27 -7.97 -13.96
C GLU A 98 18.92 -7.80 -13.26
N ILE A 99 18.38 -6.57 -13.25
CA ILE A 99 17.05 -6.28 -12.67
C ILE A 99 15.95 -6.99 -13.47
N CYS A 100 16.02 -6.96 -14.80
CA CYS A 100 15.08 -7.65 -15.66
C CYS A 100 15.11 -9.17 -15.42
N ALA A 101 16.31 -9.77 -15.33
CA ALA A 101 16.46 -11.20 -15.06
C ALA A 101 15.89 -11.61 -13.70
N GLN A 102 16.14 -10.82 -12.64
CA GLN A 102 15.66 -11.13 -11.30
C GLN A 102 14.16 -10.91 -11.11
N THR A 103 13.58 -9.91 -11.79
CA THR A 103 12.17 -9.51 -11.58
C THR A 103 11.22 -10.02 -12.66
N GLY A 104 11.73 -10.40 -13.84
CA GLY A 104 10.94 -10.67 -15.04
C GLY A 104 10.27 -9.41 -15.62
N TRP A 105 10.69 -8.21 -15.20
CA TRP A 105 10.18 -6.96 -15.76
C TRP A 105 10.89 -6.59 -17.07
N GLN A 106 10.18 -5.90 -17.94
CA GLN A 106 10.76 -5.34 -19.16
C GLN A 106 11.57 -4.08 -18.84
N LYS A 107 12.54 -3.73 -19.71
CA LYS A 107 13.45 -2.59 -19.51
C LYS A 107 12.72 -1.26 -19.23
N HIS A 108 11.58 -1.02 -19.89
CA HIS A 108 10.80 0.20 -19.68
C HIS A 108 10.05 0.22 -18.34
N THR A 109 9.62 -0.95 -17.83
CA THR A 109 9.00 -1.06 -16.51
C THR A 109 10.01 -0.72 -15.43
N VAL A 110 11.23 -1.27 -15.51
CA VAL A 110 12.33 -0.95 -14.58
C VAL A 110 12.61 0.56 -14.54
N ARG A 111 12.71 1.19 -15.72
CA ARG A 111 12.90 2.65 -15.84
C ARG A 111 11.74 3.44 -15.23
N GLY A 112 10.50 2.97 -15.39
CA GLY A 112 9.32 3.57 -14.76
C GLY A 112 9.35 3.49 -13.23
N VAL A 113 9.82 2.37 -12.67
CA VAL A 113 9.97 2.22 -11.21
C VAL A 113 11.05 3.15 -10.68
N PHE A 114 12.17 3.33 -11.40
CA PHE A 114 13.24 4.26 -11.00
C PHE A 114 12.73 5.69 -10.84
N SER A 115 12.00 6.20 -11.84
CA SER A 115 11.53 7.59 -11.84
C SER A 115 10.35 7.79 -10.90
N ASN A 116 9.33 6.93 -10.96
CA ASN A 116 8.07 7.17 -10.27
C ASN A 116 8.06 6.63 -8.84
N THR A 117 8.63 5.45 -8.63
CA THR A 117 8.60 4.81 -7.31
C THR A 117 9.82 5.15 -6.49
N LEU A 118 11.03 4.95 -7.01
CA LEU A 118 12.25 5.16 -6.23
C LEU A 118 12.49 6.65 -5.97
N LYS A 119 12.53 7.48 -7.03
CA LYS A 119 12.77 8.92 -6.89
C LYS A 119 11.57 9.67 -6.32
N LYS A 120 10.39 9.64 -6.97
CA LYS A 120 9.24 10.47 -6.56
C LYS A 120 8.55 9.99 -5.28
N ARG A 121 8.23 8.69 -5.18
CA ARG A 121 7.44 8.18 -4.04
C ARG A 121 8.29 7.86 -2.80
N LEU A 122 9.49 7.32 -2.98
CA LEU A 122 10.36 6.91 -1.87
C LEU A 122 11.49 7.91 -1.58
N GLY A 123 11.70 8.94 -2.42
CA GLY A 123 12.73 9.95 -2.20
C GLY A 123 14.16 9.41 -2.28
N LEU A 124 14.38 8.28 -2.96
CA LEU A 124 15.69 7.63 -3.05
C LEU A 124 16.54 8.27 -4.14
N THR A 125 17.81 8.53 -3.81
CA THR A 125 18.79 9.06 -4.76
C THR A 125 19.38 7.90 -5.55
N ILE A 126 19.39 8.01 -6.87
CA ILE A 126 19.96 6.99 -7.76
C ILE A 126 21.12 7.61 -8.54
N THR A 127 22.31 7.05 -8.35
CA THR A 127 23.50 7.31 -9.16
C THR A 127 23.63 6.24 -10.25
N SER A 128 24.32 6.57 -11.34
CA SER A 128 24.63 5.59 -12.39
C SER A 128 26.10 5.63 -12.73
N HIS A 129 26.73 4.46 -12.81
CA HIS A 129 28.10 4.27 -13.25
C HIS A 129 28.12 3.51 -14.59
N LYS A 130 29.10 3.79 -15.44
CA LYS A 130 29.35 3.03 -16.66
C LYS A 130 30.85 2.80 -16.75
N ASP A 131 31.28 1.58 -16.47
CA ASP A 131 32.66 1.15 -16.68
C ASP A 131 32.95 0.93 -18.18
N GLU A 132 34.22 0.95 -18.54
CA GLU A 132 34.70 0.64 -19.89
C GLU A 132 34.27 -0.80 -20.26
N ASP A 133 33.56 -0.96 -21.38
CA ASP A 133 32.94 -2.21 -21.85
C ASP A 133 31.92 -2.91 -20.93
N ALA A 134 31.42 -2.25 -19.88
CA ALA A 134 30.39 -2.81 -18.99
C ALA A 134 28.98 -2.22 -19.22
N PRO A 135 27.90 -2.98 -18.89
CA PRO A 135 26.55 -2.43 -18.86
C PRO A 135 26.43 -1.36 -17.77
N ARG A 136 25.67 -0.28 -18.06
CA ARG A 136 25.42 0.80 -17.09
C ARG A 136 24.79 0.24 -15.81
N ARG A 137 25.43 0.48 -14.66
CA ARG A 137 24.96 0.07 -13.34
C ARG A 137 24.33 1.24 -12.61
N TYR A 138 23.33 0.94 -11.79
CA TYR A 138 22.59 1.93 -11.01
C TYR A 138 22.67 1.59 -9.53
N GLN A 139 22.95 2.59 -8.71
CA GLN A 139 23.13 2.45 -7.27
C GLN A 139 22.22 3.43 -6.54
N ILE A 140 21.67 3.00 -5.40
CA ILE A 140 20.94 3.86 -4.47
C ILE A 140 21.90 4.37 -3.40
N VAL A 141 21.98 5.69 -3.25
CA VAL A 141 22.79 6.39 -2.23
C VAL A 141 21.89 7.07 -1.19
#